data_AF-A0A8T2SJ36-F1
#
_entry.id   AF-A0A8T2SJ36-F1
#
_cell.length_a   1.000
_cell.length_b   1.000
_cell.length_c   1.000
_cell.angle_alpha   90.00
_cell.angle_beta   90.00
_cell.angle_gamma   90.00
#
_symmetry.space_group_name_H-M   'P 1'
#
loop_
_entity.id
_entity.type
_entity.pdbx_description
1 polymer ?
#
loop_
_entity_poly.entity_id
_entity_poly.type
_entity_poly.pdbx_seq_one_letter_code
_entity_poly.pdbx_strand_id
1 'polypeptide(L)'
;MRVLQSPLLRGPSSRRVDARDACQRLTRVPHYLGSRPALILRWVPSYQSAMANSSAEVAADHGFQRADMYKDPLAGTVHHYEKHVFLCYKSPKSWPAQLETSNDDELPRLFATSLKAKKSVMPKKIRLTITDAAESSDGDVFIFPDMVKYKGLTASEIEGFVDEVLVNGSDFLSERKETLQGSHIFVCAHERRDMRCGVCGPALIDTFKKEIVDRGITGEVFIRSCSHIGGHKYAGNVLIYSPDANNEVSGHCYGYVTPKDVPLLLDEHIGQRKIIYKLWRGQMGLSEEEQKMVYQKWLENSQSHEELLEGCPCSQVKEMNGPTTGCCKDKSGDGSKSSCWGRCTSCFSSWKKSDTLAALAVVAAVGAVAVAFNLSRRSSQGSS
;
A
#
# COMPACT_ATOMS: atom_id res chain seq x y z
N MET A 1 -7.71 51.09 -46.77
CA MET A 1 -6.89 51.96 -47.68
C MET A 1 -5.51 52.11 -47.05
N ARG A 2 -4.47 51.77 -47.83
CA ARG A 2 -3.00 52.00 -47.65
C ARG A 2 -2.36 51.39 -46.39
N VAL A 3 -1.68 50.22 -46.43
CA VAL A 3 -0.48 49.78 -47.20
C VAL A 3 0.79 50.52 -46.81
N LEU A 4 1.82 49.76 -46.39
CA LEU A 4 3.26 49.79 -46.79
C LEU A 4 3.99 48.72 -45.94
N GLN A 5 4.24 47.51 -46.45
CA GLN A 5 5.40 47.01 -47.24
C GLN A 5 6.65 46.59 -46.44
N SER A 6 7.03 45.33 -46.65
CA SER A 6 8.22 44.60 -46.20
C SER A 6 9.51 45.07 -46.91
N PRO A 7 10.68 44.50 -46.51
CA PRO A 7 11.39 43.68 -47.50
C PRO A 7 11.97 42.35 -46.96
N LEU A 8 12.24 41.49 -47.94
CA LEU A 8 12.73 40.10 -47.94
C LEU A 8 14.17 39.95 -47.41
N LEU A 9 14.58 38.71 -47.02
CA LEU A 9 15.61 37.92 -47.74
C LEU A 9 15.88 36.50 -47.13
N ARG A 10 15.70 35.51 -48.02
CA ARG A 10 16.18 34.12 -48.19
C ARG A 10 17.07 33.42 -47.13
N GLY A 11 16.75 32.14 -46.88
CA GLY A 11 17.57 31.15 -46.15
C GLY A 11 18.61 30.39 -47.00
N PRO A 12 19.25 29.34 -46.43
CA PRO A 12 19.21 28.00 -47.05
C PRO A 12 19.12 26.86 -46.00
N SER A 13 18.23 25.88 -46.22
CA SER A 13 18.47 24.53 -46.79
C SER A 13 18.97 23.46 -45.80
N SER A 14 18.13 22.43 -45.66
CA SER A 14 18.37 21.16 -44.98
C SER A 14 19.62 20.43 -45.46
N ARG A 15 20.30 19.71 -44.56
CA ARG A 15 20.94 18.44 -44.91
C ARG A 15 21.08 17.52 -43.70
N ARG A 16 20.54 16.30 -43.87
CA ARG A 16 20.76 15.11 -43.04
C ARG A 16 22.25 14.78 -43.01
N VAL A 17 22.74 14.25 -41.90
CA VAL A 17 24.04 13.55 -41.86
C VAL A 17 23.80 12.15 -41.32
N ASP A 18 23.87 11.19 -42.23
CA ASP A 18 23.92 9.76 -41.99
C ASP A 18 25.29 9.33 -41.47
N ALA A 19 25.27 8.21 -40.75
CA ALA A 19 26.42 7.46 -40.30
C ALA A 19 27.15 6.77 -41.47
N ARG A 20 28.48 6.92 -41.55
CA ARG A 20 29.49 5.88 -41.87
C ARG A 20 30.86 6.51 -42.15
N ASP A 21 31.88 5.76 -41.73
CA ASP A 21 33.28 5.75 -42.16
C ASP A 21 34.18 6.98 -41.97
N ALA A 22 35.21 6.81 -41.14
CA ALA A 22 36.60 7.05 -41.56
C ALA A 22 37.57 6.28 -40.66
N CYS A 23 37.99 5.12 -41.15
CA CYS A 23 39.19 4.41 -40.73
C CYS A 23 40.44 5.10 -41.31
N GLN A 24 41.60 4.84 -40.69
CA GLN A 24 42.98 5.10 -41.13
C GLN A 24 43.62 6.46 -40.75
N ARG A 25 44.60 6.44 -39.82
CA ARG A 25 46.04 6.29 -40.16
C ARG A 25 46.94 6.26 -38.91
N LEU A 26 47.54 5.08 -38.73
CA LEU A 26 48.88 4.74 -38.22
C LEU A 26 49.86 5.90 -37.98
N THR A 27 50.56 5.86 -36.82
CA THR A 27 52.04 5.84 -36.80
C THR A 27 52.62 5.29 -35.48
N ARG A 28 53.49 4.27 -35.66
CA ARG A 28 54.71 3.92 -34.90
C ARG A 28 54.60 3.27 -33.51
N VAL A 29 54.95 1.98 -33.50
CA VAL A 29 55.39 1.20 -32.33
C VAL A 29 56.91 0.97 -32.47
N PRO A 30 57.73 1.16 -31.42
CA PRO A 30 59.03 0.52 -31.32
C PRO A 30 58.93 -0.76 -30.48
N HIS A 31 59.50 -1.84 -31.02
CA HIS A 31 59.79 -3.08 -30.30
C HIS A 31 60.81 -2.81 -29.19
N TYR A 32 60.49 -3.22 -27.95
CA TYR A 32 61.49 -3.51 -26.93
C TYR A 32 61.17 -4.88 -26.30
N LEU A 33 62.05 -5.84 -26.54
CA LEU A 33 62.18 -7.07 -25.78
C LEU A 33 62.78 -6.71 -24.41
N GLY A 34 62.01 -6.90 -23.35
CA GLY A 34 62.44 -6.67 -21.98
C GLY A 34 61.71 -7.60 -21.02
N SER A 35 62.48 -8.36 -20.26
CA SER A 35 62.10 -9.48 -19.39
C SER A 35 60.92 -9.23 -18.45
N ARG A 36 60.07 -10.26 -18.31
CA ARG A 36 58.93 -10.32 -17.38
C ARG A 36 59.42 -10.28 -15.92
N PRO A 37 58.98 -9.35 -15.07
CA PRO A 37 58.87 -9.62 -13.65
C PRO A 37 57.51 -10.30 -13.40
N ALA A 38 57.51 -11.39 -12.64
CA ALA A 38 56.28 -12.00 -12.13
C ALA A 38 55.60 -11.01 -11.17
N LEU A 39 54.63 -10.26 -11.67
CA LEU A 39 53.68 -9.54 -10.82
C LEU A 39 52.76 -10.59 -10.20
N ILE A 40 52.97 -10.87 -8.91
CA ILE A 40 51.96 -11.49 -8.06
C ILE A 40 50.74 -10.56 -8.14
N LEU A 41 49.72 -11.00 -8.88
CA LEU A 41 48.38 -10.40 -8.84
C LEU A 41 47.86 -10.62 -7.42
N ARG A 42 48.13 -9.65 -6.56
CA ARG A 42 47.47 -9.54 -5.27
C ARG A 42 45.99 -9.39 -5.58
N TRP A 43 45.20 -10.41 -5.23
CA TRP A 43 43.75 -10.40 -5.35
C TRP A 43 43.21 -9.18 -4.62
N VAL A 44 42.78 -8.17 -5.38
CA VAL A 44 42.01 -7.05 -4.84
C VAL A 44 40.58 -7.54 -4.83
N PRO A 45 39.90 -7.62 -3.66
CA PRO A 45 38.49 -7.92 -3.63
C PRO A 45 37.78 -6.93 -4.55
N SER A 46 37.15 -7.46 -5.60
CA SER A 46 36.49 -6.63 -6.60
C SER A 46 35.47 -5.71 -5.91
N TYR A 47 35.39 -4.46 -6.37
CA TYR A 47 34.43 -3.46 -5.87
C TYR A 47 32.98 -4.02 -5.81
N GLN A 48 32.69 -4.96 -6.70
CA GLN A 48 31.42 -5.68 -6.80
C GLN A 48 31.17 -6.64 -5.62
N SER A 49 32.21 -7.28 -5.07
CA SER A 49 32.11 -8.09 -3.85
C SER A 49 31.91 -7.22 -2.61
N ALA A 50 32.55 -6.04 -2.55
CA ALA A 50 32.36 -5.10 -1.45
C ALA A 50 30.94 -4.50 -1.46
N MET A 51 30.41 -4.16 -2.64
CA MET A 51 29.03 -3.66 -2.78
C MET A 51 27.97 -4.73 -2.56
N ALA A 52 28.23 -5.97 -2.95
CA ALA A 52 27.36 -7.10 -2.63
C ALA A 52 27.32 -7.36 -1.12
N ASN A 53 28.48 -7.36 -0.44
CA ASN A 53 28.54 -7.49 1.01
C ASN A 53 27.85 -6.32 1.73
N SER A 54 28.06 -5.06 1.31
CA SER A 54 27.38 -3.92 1.92
C SER A 54 25.87 -3.97 1.71
N SER A 55 25.40 -4.47 0.55
CA SER A 55 23.96 -4.64 0.30
C SER A 55 23.34 -5.76 1.15
N ALA A 56 24.08 -6.84 1.39
CA ALA A 56 23.65 -7.95 2.22
C ALA A 56 23.65 -7.57 3.71
N GLU A 57 24.64 -6.82 4.18
CA GLU A 57 24.71 -6.29 5.55
C GLU A 57 23.57 -5.30 5.81
N VAL A 58 23.32 -4.35 4.90
CA VAL A 58 22.17 -3.44 5.01
C VAL A 58 20.84 -4.20 4.99
N ALA A 59 20.71 -5.25 4.17
CA ALA A 59 19.52 -6.09 4.16
C ALA A 59 19.33 -6.90 5.46
N ALA A 60 20.42 -7.34 6.08
CA ALA A 60 20.41 -8.06 7.36
C ALA A 60 20.05 -7.13 8.53
N ASP A 61 20.58 -5.90 8.56
CA ASP A 61 20.37 -4.98 9.69
C ASP A 61 19.12 -4.10 9.55
N HIS A 62 18.67 -3.86 8.32
CA HIS A 62 17.59 -2.93 8.03
C HIS A 62 16.47 -3.50 7.17
N GLY A 63 16.70 -4.58 6.42
CA GLY A 63 15.73 -5.20 5.51
C GLY A 63 14.75 -6.19 6.17
N PHE A 64 14.24 -7.14 5.40
CA PHE A 64 13.24 -8.12 5.86
C PHE A 64 13.85 -9.37 6.53
N GLN A 65 15.16 -9.38 6.75
CA GLN A 65 15.90 -10.50 7.35
C GLN A 65 16.46 -10.17 8.73
N ARG A 66 16.05 -9.03 9.32
CA ARG A 66 16.52 -8.62 10.63
C ARG A 66 16.19 -9.66 11.68
N ALA A 67 17.17 -9.94 12.53
CA ALA A 67 17.03 -10.90 13.61
C ALA A 67 15.97 -10.50 14.64
N ASP A 68 15.53 -9.24 14.69
CA ASP A 68 14.50 -8.75 15.61
C ASP A 68 13.06 -8.87 15.09
N MET A 69 12.86 -9.25 13.82
CA MET A 69 11.51 -9.43 13.27
C MET A 69 10.73 -10.50 14.02
N TYR A 70 9.44 -10.23 14.22
CA TYR A 70 8.46 -11.12 14.87
C TYR A 70 8.74 -11.46 16.35
N LYS A 71 9.71 -10.80 17.01
CA LYS A 71 10.00 -11.03 18.44
C LYS A 71 9.04 -10.30 19.38
N ASP A 72 8.68 -9.08 19.01
CA ASP A 72 7.81 -8.23 19.82
C ASP A 72 6.33 -8.39 19.45
N PRO A 73 5.39 -8.33 20.41
CA PRO A 73 3.97 -8.28 20.10
C PRO A 73 3.62 -7.01 19.32
N LEU A 74 2.71 -7.14 18.36
CA LEU A 74 2.26 -6.07 17.48
C LEU A 74 0.98 -5.37 17.98
N ALA A 75 -0.02 -6.13 18.42
CA ALA A 75 -1.31 -5.59 18.81
C ALA A 75 -1.19 -4.58 19.98
N GLY A 76 -1.84 -3.42 19.84
CA GLY A 76 -1.77 -2.33 20.81
C GLY A 76 -0.61 -1.37 20.61
N THR A 77 0.17 -1.51 19.54
CA THR A 77 1.36 -0.65 19.31
C THR A 77 1.05 0.60 18.50
N VAL A 78 -0.21 0.84 18.15
CA VAL A 78 -0.66 2.04 17.45
C VAL A 78 -1.17 3.02 18.48
N HIS A 79 -0.56 4.21 18.54
CA HIS A 79 -1.09 5.29 19.37
C HIS A 79 -2.53 5.63 18.96
N HIS A 80 -3.39 5.90 19.93
CA HIS A 80 -4.76 6.34 19.68
C HIS A 80 -4.80 7.66 18.89
N TYR A 81 -5.60 7.70 17.83
CA TYR A 81 -6.02 8.89 17.07
C TYR A 81 -7.33 8.55 16.35
N GLU A 82 -8.13 9.56 16.04
CA GLU A 82 -9.49 9.39 15.50
C GLU A 82 -9.63 9.91 14.07
N LYS A 83 -8.77 10.86 13.68
CA LYS A 83 -8.63 11.33 12.29
C LYS A 83 -7.18 11.26 11.84
N HIS A 84 -6.96 10.81 10.61
CA HIS A 84 -5.64 10.84 9.98
C HIS A 84 -5.65 11.82 8.82
N VAL A 85 -4.81 12.84 8.93
CA VAL A 85 -4.59 13.84 7.89
C VAL A 85 -3.26 13.54 7.21
N PHE A 86 -3.31 13.33 5.90
CA PHE A 86 -2.12 13.15 5.07
C PHE A 86 -1.88 14.39 4.22
N LEU A 87 -0.73 15.02 4.37
CA LEU A 87 -0.30 16.12 3.49
C LEU A 87 0.60 15.56 2.38
N CYS A 88 0.21 15.75 1.12
CA CYS A 88 1.08 15.51 -0.04
C CYS A 88 2.18 16.57 -0.08
N TYR A 89 3.44 16.12 -0.04
CA TYR A 89 4.56 17.04 -0.10
C TYR A 89 5.82 16.35 -0.61
N LYS A 90 6.35 16.80 -1.75
CA LYS A 90 7.59 16.33 -2.36
C LYS A 90 7.67 14.79 -2.44
N SER A 91 8.89 14.25 -2.49
CA SER A 91 9.15 12.80 -2.51
C SER A 91 9.99 12.35 -1.31
N PRO A 92 9.91 11.07 -0.89
CA PRO A 92 10.63 10.55 0.28
C PRO A 92 12.12 10.84 0.30
N LYS A 93 12.77 10.84 -0.88
CA LYS A 93 14.21 11.11 -1.03
C LYS A 93 14.60 12.54 -0.64
N SER A 94 13.66 13.47 -0.78
CA SER A 94 13.87 14.90 -0.49
C SER A 94 13.56 15.28 0.95
N TRP A 95 12.88 14.40 1.71
CA TRP A 95 12.41 14.71 3.04
C TRP A 95 13.55 14.75 4.07
N PRO A 96 13.65 15.79 4.92
CA PRO A 96 14.53 15.77 6.08
C PRO A 96 14.09 14.70 7.09
N ALA A 97 14.94 14.41 8.09
CA ALA A 97 14.62 13.44 9.13
C ALA A 97 13.39 13.84 9.98
N GLN A 98 13.10 15.13 10.09
CA GLN A 98 11.93 15.67 10.79
C GLN A 98 11.29 16.74 9.90
N LEU A 99 10.23 16.39 9.15
CA LEU A 99 9.58 17.36 8.25
C LEU A 99 8.81 18.41 9.03
N GLU A 100 8.23 18.01 10.13
CA GLU A 100 7.30 18.80 10.94
C GLU A 100 8.00 19.98 11.64
N THR A 101 9.33 19.92 11.75
CA THR A 101 10.19 20.91 12.43
C THR A 101 11.24 21.52 11.50
N SER A 102 11.26 21.14 10.21
CA SER A 102 12.22 21.63 9.22
C SER A 102 11.96 23.10 8.88
N ASN A 103 13.00 23.93 8.95
CA ASN A 103 12.91 25.34 8.55
C ASN A 103 12.80 25.53 7.04
N ASP A 104 13.29 24.55 6.27
CA ASP A 104 13.33 24.59 4.80
C ASP A 104 12.01 24.16 4.15
N ASP A 105 11.10 23.56 4.94
CA ASP A 105 9.85 22.99 4.48
C ASP A 105 8.66 23.68 5.16
N GLU A 106 8.35 24.88 4.68
CA GLU A 106 7.33 25.75 5.25
C GLU A 106 5.97 25.07 5.38
N LEU A 107 5.50 24.37 4.34
CA LEU A 107 4.16 23.80 4.30
C LEU A 107 3.94 22.70 5.37
N PRO A 108 4.75 21.62 5.46
CA PRO A 108 4.67 20.66 6.56
C PRO A 108 4.84 21.29 7.94
N ARG A 109 5.78 22.23 8.10
CA ARG A 109 6.06 22.89 9.39
C ARG A 109 4.86 23.72 9.86
N LEU A 110 4.26 24.52 8.98
CA LEU A 110 3.07 25.31 9.30
C LEU A 110 1.91 24.40 9.66
N PHE A 111 1.68 23.33 8.90
CA PHE A 111 0.61 22.37 9.20
C PHE A 111 0.77 21.76 10.60
N ALA A 112 1.97 21.26 10.92
CA ALA A 112 2.27 20.68 12.22
C ALA A 112 2.11 21.72 13.35
N THR A 113 2.55 22.95 13.12
CA THR A 113 2.47 24.04 14.10
C THR A 113 1.02 24.45 14.36
N SER A 114 0.21 24.62 13.31
CA SER A 114 -1.21 24.95 13.42
C SER A 114 -2.00 23.87 14.14
N LEU A 115 -1.77 22.59 13.82
CA LEU A 115 -2.39 21.47 14.55
C LEU A 115 -1.99 21.46 16.03
N LYS A 116 -0.72 21.73 16.34
CA LYS A 116 -0.24 21.81 17.73
C LYS A 116 -0.89 22.96 18.49
N ALA A 117 -1.01 24.12 17.87
CA ALA A 117 -1.62 25.31 18.47
C ALA A 117 -3.11 25.11 18.77
N LYS A 118 -3.84 24.41 17.90
CA LYS A 118 -5.29 24.20 18.03
C LYS A 118 -5.67 22.90 18.75
N LYS A 119 -4.68 22.12 19.23
CA LYS A 119 -4.89 20.79 19.83
C LYS A 119 -5.95 20.75 20.94
N SER A 120 -6.06 21.78 21.77
CA SER A 120 -7.01 21.82 22.91
C SER A 120 -8.46 22.06 22.50
N VAL A 121 -8.71 22.62 21.31
CA VAL A 121 -10.05 22.91 20.79
C VAL A 121 -10.47 21.93 19.69
N MET A 122 -9.61 20.98 19.32
CA MET A 122 -9.91 19.98 18.30
C MET A 122 -10.98 19.00 18.81
N PRO A 123 -12.05 18.75 18.04
CA PRO A 123 -13.10 17.82 18.43
C PRO A 123 -12.63 16.36 18.42
N LYS A 124 -11.57 16.05 17.65
CA LYS A 124 -11.02 14.70 17.49
C LYS A 124 -9.51 14.74 17.56
N LYS A 125 -8.91 13.67 18.09
CA LYS A 125 -7.45 13.53 18.09
C LYS A 125 -6.94 13.27 16.68
N ILE A 126 -6.26 14.26 16.11
CA ILE A 126 -5.71 14.20 14.75
C ILE A 126 -4.27 13.71 14.76
N ARG A 127 -3.98 12.87 13.79
CA ARG A 127 -2.63 12.47 13.40
C ARG A 127 -2.29 13.09 12.06
N LEU A 128 -1.16 13.79 11.98
CA LEU A 128 -0.58 14.27 10.72
C LEU A 128 0.43 13.25 10.20
N THR A 129 0.45 13.01 8.90
CA THR A 129 1.51 12.25 8.21
C THR A 129 1.76 12.86 6.85
N ILE A 130 3.00 12.84 6.37
CA ILE A 130 3.34 13.35 5.04
C ILE A 130 3.30 12.17 4.07
N THR A 131 2.76 12.36 2.87
CA THR A 131 2.75 11.37 1.81
C THR A 131 3.36 11.94 0.55
N ASP A 132 3.88 11.09 -0.34
CA ASP A 132 4.44 11.58 -1.58
C ASP A 132 3.39 12.28 -2.46
N ALA A 133 3.88 13.26 -3.21
CA ALA A 133 3.13 13.97 -4.22
C ALA A 133 3.37 13.40 -5.63
N ALA A 134 3.78 12.14 -5.80
CA ALA A 134 4.10 11.62 -7.13
C ALA A 134 2.87 11.56 -8.06
N GLU A 135 1.72 11.19 -7.48
CA GLU A 135 0.42 11.11 -8.17
C GLU A 135 -0.56 12.18 -7.64
N SER A 136 -0.05 13.29 -7.10
CA SER A 136 -0.81 14.39 -6.50
C SER A 136 -0.06 15.71 -6.69
N SER A 137 -0.65 16.83 -6.31
CA SER A 137 0.08 18.09 -6.18
C SER A 137 0.62 18.26 -4.75
N ASP A 138 1.73 18.97 -4.61
CA ASP A 138 2.14 19.48 -3.29
C ASP A 138 0.98 20.31 -2.70
N GLY A 139 0.69 20.09 -1.43
CA GLY A 139 -0.43 20.73 -0.74
C GLY A 139 -1.77 20.02 -0.87
N ASP A 140 -1.87 18.94 -1.63
CA ASP A 140 -3.05 18.07 -1.53
C ASP A 140 -3.14 17.48 -0.11
N VAL A 141 -4.34 17.41 0.46
CA VAL A 141 -4.58 16.89 1.82
C VAL A 141 -5.65 15.82 1.79
N PHE A 142 -5.34 14.62 2.25
CA PHE A 142 -6.30 13.54 2.46
C PHE A 142 -6.74 13.47 3.93
N ILE A 143 -8.02 13.23 4.17
CA ILE A 143 -8.57 13.06 5.52
C ILE A 143 -9.31 11.73 5.61
N PHE A 144 -8.88 10.88 6.54
CA PHE A 144 -9.53 9.62 6.90
C PHE A 144 -10.05 9.71 8.34
N PRO A 145 -11.20 9.06 8.67
CA PRO A 145 -12.00 8.17 7.83
C PRO A 145 -12.96 8.88 6.86
N ASP A 146 -12.95 10.22 6.84
CA ASP A 146 -13.90 11.04 6.08
C ASP A 146 -13.86 10.82 4.55
N MET A 147 -12.83 10.16 4.03
CA MET A 147 -12.64 9.87 2.60
C MET A 147 -12.72 11.13 1.73
N VAL A 148 -12.04 12.19 2.15
CA VAL A 148 -11.99 13.45 1.39
C VAL A 148 -10.56 13.86 1.07
N LYS A 149 -10.42 14.52 -0.08
CA LYS A 149 -9.19 15.17 -0.53
C LYS A 149 -9.45 16.66 -0.73
N TYR A 150 -8.58 17.52 -0.22
CA TYR A 150 -8.52 18.94 -0.58
C TYR A 150 -7.32 19.17 -1.48
N LYS A 151 -7.50 19.93 -2.56
CA LYS A 151 -6.46 20.13 -3.58
C LYS A 151 -5.58 21.35 -3.32
N GLY A 152 -4.26 21.17 -3.43
CA GLY A 152 -3.27 22.23 -3.60
C GLY A 152 -3.35 23.36 -2.58
N LEU A 153 -3.41 23.03 -1.29
CA LEU A 153 -3.35 24.05 -0.24
C LEU A 153 -1.97 24.72 -0.21
N THR A 154 -1.96 26.04 -0.13
CA THR A 154 -0.75 26.84 0.01
C THR A 154 -0.40 27.08 1.48
N ALA A 155 0.84 27.51 1.76
CA ALA A 155 1.30 27.82 3.10
C ALA A 155 0.40 28.83 3.84
N SER A 156 -0.10 29.85 3.14
CA SER A 156 -1.00 30.87 3.70
C SER A 156 -2.42 30.37 3.99
N GLU A 157 -2.83 29.25 3.38
CA GLU A 157 -4.18 28.69 3.56
C GLU A 157 -4.26 27.70 4.72
N ILE A 158 -3.12 27.22 5.22
CA ILE A 158 -3.07 26.15 6.24
C ILE A 158 -3.81 26.52 7.53
N GLU A 159 -3.63 27.74 8.04
CA GLU A 159 -4.27 28.14 9.30
C GLU A 159 -5.79 28.17 9.17
N GLY A 160 -6.31 28.81 8.12
CA GLY A 160 -7.74 28.83 7.81
C GLY A 160 -8.31 27.44 7.56
N PHE A 161 -7.59 26.59 6.83
CA PHE A 161 -7.97 25.20 6.60
C PHE A 161 -8.09 24.40 7.91
N VAL A 162 -7.11 24.53 8.82
CA VAL A 162 -7.13 23.84 10.11
C VAL A 162 -8.33 24.31 10.94
N ASP A 163 -8.61 25.60 10.97
CA ASP A 163 -9.74 26.15 11.71
C ASP A 163 -11.08 25.73 11.13
N GLU A 164 -11.29 25.87 9.81
CA GLU A 164 -12.57 25.58 9.19
C GLU A 164 -12.85 24.07 9.12
N VAL A 165 -11.89 23.27 8.64
CA VAL A 165 -12.13 21.84 8.38
C VAL A 165 -11.91 20.98 9.61
N LEU A 166 -10.83 21.21 10.35
CA LEU A 166 -10.40 20.30 11.40
C LEU A 166 -10.96 20.67 12.78
N VAL A 167 -11.13 21.97 13.06
CA VAL A 167 -11.75 22.46 14.30
C VAL A 167 -13.27 22.56 14.15
N ASN A 168 -13.77 23.30 13.14
CA ASN A 168 -15.19 23.59 13.01
C ASN A 168 -15.99 22.50 12.27
N GLY A 169 -15.33 21.66 11.48
CA GLY A 169 -16.00 20.62 10.68
C GLY A 169 -16.75 21.16 9.45
N SER A 170 -16.40 22.36 9.01
CA SER A 170 -16.94 23.03 7.83
C SER A 170 -16.12 22.68 6.58
N ASP A 171 -16.65 23.02 5.40
CA ASP A 171 -15.90 22.92 4.16
C ASP A 171 -15.04 24.17 3.93
N PHE A 172 -13.76 23.95 3.61
CA PHE A 172 -12.85 24.98 3.16
C PHE A 172 -12.71 24.90 1.64
N LEU A 173 -13.14 25.95 0.92
CA LEU A 173 -13.04 26.05 -0.55
C LEU A 173 -13.59 24.79 -1.23
N SER A 174 -14.91 24.57 -1.07
CA SER A 174 -15.63 23.35 -1.46
C SER A 174 -15.35 22.89 -2.89
N GLU A 175 -15.04 23.80 -3.82
CA GLU A 175 -14.66 23.49 -5.20
C GLU A 175 -13.35 22.70 -5.33
N ARG A 176 -12.50 22.72 -4.29
CA ARG A 176 -11.24 21.95 -4.19
C ARG A 176 -11.37 20.67 -3.38
N LYS A 177 -12.57 20.36 -2.88
CA LYS A 177 -12.87 19.15 -2.12
C LYS A 177 -13.34 18.03 -3.05
N GLU A 178 -12.77 16.85 -2.89
CA GLU A 178 -13.12 15.64 -3.63
C GLU A 178 -13.40 14.48 -2.69
N THR A 179 -14.35 13.62 -3.06
CA THR A 179 -14.58 12.34 -2.38
C THR A 179 -13.62 11.29 -2.93
N LEU A 180 -12.89 10.65 -2.02
CA LEU A 180 -12.03 9.52 -2.31
C LEU A 180 -12.86 8.24 -2.51
N GLN A 181 -12.37 7.35 -3.36
CA GLN A 181 -13.00 6.08 -3.66
C GLN A 181 -12.00 4.95 -3.44
N GLY A 182 -12.52 3.74 -3.24
CA GLY A 182 -11.69 2.54 -3.11
C GLY A 182 -10.90 2.47 -1.81
N SER A 183 -9.80 1.72 -1.84
CA SER A 183 -8.93 1.48 -0.68
C SER A 183 -7.61 2.23 -0.83
N HIS A 184 -7.12 2.83 0.25
CA HIS A 184 -5.87 3.60 0.28
C HIS A 184 -4.85 2.94 1.18
N ILE A 185 -3.69 2.62 0.61
CA ILE A 185 -2.56 2.00 1.27
C ILE A 185 -1.44 3.03 1.40
N PHE A 186 -0.88 3.16 2.60
CA PHE A 186 0.30 4.00 2.86
C PHE A 186 1.43 3.16 3.44
N VAL A 187 2.61 3.24 2.85
CA VAL A 187 3.81 2.51 3.28
C VAL A 187 4.88 3.48 3.72
N CYS A 188 5.38 3.31 4.94
CA CYS A 188 6.45 4.16 5.45
C CYS A 188 7.76 3.92 4.67
N ALA A 189 8.27 4.96 4.01
CA ALA A 189 9.50 4.92 3.21
C ALA A 189 10.51 6.02 3.62
N HIS A 190 10.42 6.49 4.86
CA HIS A 190 11.16 7.66 5.35
C HIS A 190 12.59 7.33 5.80
N GLU A 191 13.48 7.10 4.83
CA GLU A 191 14.87 6.68 5.06
C GLU A 191 15.65 7.57 6.04
N ARG A 192 15.57 8.90 5.86
CA ARG A 192 16.32 9.84 6.72
C ARG A 192 15.85 9.84 8.17
N ARG A 193 14.61 9.42 8.44
CA ARG A 193 14.10 9.26 9.80
C ARG A 193 14.46 7.90 10.36
N ASP A 194 14.39 6.86 9.54
CA ASP A 194 14.70 5.50 9.93
C ASP A 194 15.12 4.64 8.72
N MET A 195 16.31 4.06 8.79
CA MET A 195 16.90 3.28 7.70
C MET A 195 16.10 2.00 7.39
N ARG A 196 15.47 1.38 8.40
CA ARG A 196 14.64 0.19 8.18
C ARG A 196 13.44 0.51 7.31
N CYS A 197 12.84 1.68 7.51
CA CYS A 197 11.77 2.18 6.64
C CYS A 197 12.29 2.53 5.24
N GLY A 198 13.49 3.10 5.14
CA GLY A 198 14.14 3.39 3.86
C GLY A 198 14.44 2.15 3.01
N VAL A 199 14.80 1.03 3.65
CA VAL A 199 15.09 -0.24 2.97
C VAL A 199 13.81 -1.02 2.68
N CYS A 200 12.92 -1.19 3.67
CA CYS A 200 11.71 -2.00 3.50
C CYS A 200 10.62 -1.30 2.66
N GLY A 201 10.45 0.01 2.81
CA GLY A 201 9.35 0.76 2.21
C GLY A 201 9.29 0.67 0.68
N PRO A 202 10.38 1.03 -0.05
CA PRO A 202 10.41 0.96 -1.51
C PRO A 202 10.08 -0.44 -2.05
N ALA A 203 10.67 -1.49 -1.47
CA ALA A 203 10.42 -2.87 -1.90
C ALA A 203 8.95 -3.28 -1.75
N LEU A 204 8.28 -2.85 -0.68
CA LEU A 204 6.85 -3.08 -0.50
C LEU A 204 6.01 -2.30 -1.51
N ILE A 205 6.32 -1.02 -1.73
CA ILE A 205 5.58 -0.18 -2.69
C ILE A 205 5.65 -0.77 -4.09
N ASP A 206 6.84 -1.19 -4.55
CA ASP A 206 7.03 -1.80 -5.86
C ASP A 206 6.24 -3.11 -5.98
N THR A 207 6.24 -3.92 -4.92
CA THR A 207 5.47 -5.17 -4.87
C THR A 207 3.97 -4.91 -4.92
N PHE A 208 3.45 -3.96 -4.12
CA PHE A 208 2.04 -3.57 -4.16
C PHE A 208 1.63 -3.06 -5.54
N LYS A 209 2.42 -2.16 -6.14
CA LYS A 209 2.14 -1.63 -7.48
C LYS A 209 2.04 -2.75 -8.52
N LYS A 210 3.00 -3.68 -8.52
CA LYS A 210 2.98 -4.85 -9.40
C LYS A 210 1.71 -5.69 -9.17
N GLU A 211 1.43 -6.09 -7.93
CA GLU A 211 0.29 -6.99 -7.64
C GLU A 211 -1.08 -6.32 -7.90
N ILE A 212 -1.20 -5.00 -7.72
CA ILE A 212 -2.40 -4.21 -8.06
C ILE A 212 -2.67 -4.24 -9.58
N VAL A 213 -1.61 -4.07 -10.39
CA VAL A 213 -1.69 -4.14 -11.85
C VAL A 213 -2.03 -5.56 -12.30
N ASP A 214 -1.31 -6.57 -11.78
CA ASP A 214 -1.51 -7.98 -12.13
C ASP A 214 -2.94 -8.47 -11.81
N ARG A 215 -3.55 -7.92 -10.76
CA ARG A 215 -4.94 -8.20 -10.35
C ARG A 215 -6.01 -7.44 -11.12
N GLY A 216 -5.62 -6.44 -11.92
CA GLY A 216 -6.58 -5.58 -12.63
C GLY A 216 -7.42 -4.69 -11.71
N ILE A 217 -6.96 -4.42 -10.49
CA ILE A 217 -7.64 -3.56 -9.49
C ILE A 217 -7.07 -2.13 -9.46
N THR A 218 -6.44 -1.72 -10.56
CA THR A 218 -5.97 -0.35 -10.77
C THR A 218 -7.18 0.60 -10.79
N GLY A 219 -7.18 1.61 -9.93
CA GLY A 219 -8.30 2.56 -9.75
C GLY A 219 -9.28 2.17 -8.63
N GLU A 220 -9.18 0.96 -8.07
CA GLU A 220 -9.90 0.54 -6.87
C GLU A 220 -8.99 0.54 -5.63
N VAL A 221 -7.68 0.38 -5.82
CA VAL A 221 -6.67 0.39 -4.76
C VAL A 221 -5.56 1.39 -5.10
N PHE A 222 -5.27 2.29 -4.17
CA PHE A 222 -4.27 3.35 -4.29
C PHE A 222 -3.15 3.13 -3.28
N ILE A 223 -1.90 3.18 -3.72
CA ILE A 223 -0.71 2.93 -2.90
C ILE A 223 0.21 4.14 -2.92
N ARG A 224 0.59 4.65 -1.74
CA ARG A 224 1.51 5.78 -1.60
C ARG A 224 2.59 5.51 -0.56
N SER A 225 3.74 6.16 -0.74
CA SER A 225 4.73 6.25 0.32
C SER A 225 4.33 7.31 1.34
N CYS A 226 4.73 7.13 2.60
CA CYS A 226 4.51 8.10 3.65
C CYS A 226 5.72 8.29 4.56
N SER A 227 5.70 9.39 5.32
CA SER A 227 6.66 9.71 6.36
C SER A 227 6.51 8.74 7.53
N HIS A 228 7.38 8.88 8.53
CA HIS A 228 7.42 7.94 9.63
C HIS A 228 6.11 7.87 10.43
N ILE A 229 5.45 6.71 10.37
CA ILE A 229 4.19 6.44 11.09
C ILE A 229 4.38 5.77 12.47
N GLY A 230 5.58 5.86 13.05
CA GLY A 230 5.88 5.20 14.31
C GLY A 230 6.04 3.68 14.17
N GLY A 231 6.74 3.07 15.12
CA GLY A 231 6.97 1.62 15.10
C GLY A 231 8.02 1.19 14.06
N HIS A 232 9.11 1.95 13.89
CA HIS A 232 10.24 1.52 13.03
C HIS A 232 10.83 0.17 13.46
N LYS A 233 10.73 -0.18 14.75
CA LYS A 233 11.08 -1.53 15.21
C LYS A 233 10.30 -2.63 14.47
N TYR A 234 9.07 -2.31 14.05
CA TYR A 234 8.17 -3.13 13.25
C TYR A 234 8.24 -2.86 11.73
N ALA A 235 9.36 -2.31 11.23
CA ALA A 235 9.50 -1.90 9.83
C ALA A 235 9.07 -2.98 8.82
N GLY A 236 8.52 -2.51 7.71
CA GLY A 236 7.39 -3.18 7.04
C GLY A 236 6.05 -2.60 7.51
N ASN A 237 6.00 -1.30 7.81
CA ASN A 237 4.79 -0.64 8.31
C ASN A 237 3.88 -0.25 7.15
N VAL A 238 2.65 -0.77 7.16
CA VAL A 238 1.62 -0.54 6.14
C VAL A 238 0.34 -0.06 6.82
N LEU A 239 -0.23 1.05 6.35
CA LEU A 239 -1.57 1.50 6.73
C LEU A 239 -2.52 1.19 5.61
N ILE A 240 -3.71 0.71 5.94
CA ILE A 240 -4.77 0.46 4.96
C ILE A 240 -6.04 1.13 5.47
N TYR A 241 -6.56 2.06 4.66
CA TYR A 241 -7.89 2.62 4.79
C TYR A 241 -8.79 1.98 3.74
N SER A 242 -9.87 1.34 4.16
CA SER A 242 -10.79 0.68 3.26
C SER A 242 -12.21 0.72 3.81
N PRO A 243 -13.23 0.88 2.94
CA PRO A 243 -14.62 0.74 3.35
C PRO A 243 -14.94 -0.72 3.67
N ASP A 244 -15.77 -0.94 4.68
CA ASP A 244 -16.37 -2.23 4.97
C ASP A 244 -17.63 -2.48 4.13
N ALA A 245 -18.42 -3.51 4.49
CA ALA A 245 -19.67 -3.84 3.78
C ALA A 245 -20.76 -2.76 3.93
N ASN A 246 -20.68 -1.93 4.96
CA ASN A 246 -21.61 -0.83 5.23
C ASN A 246 -21.09 0.50 4.66
N ASN A 247 -19.97 0.48 3.93
CA ASN A 247 -19.21 1.66 3.48
C ASN A 247 -18.63 2.49 4.63
N GLU A 248 -18.51 1.94 5.84
CA GLU A 248 -17.78 2.58 6.93
C GLU A 248 -16.28 2.36 6.74
N VAL A 249 -15.48 3.41 6.86
CA VAL A 249 -14.03 3.33 6.64
C VAL A 249 -13.29 3.12 7.95
N SER A 250 -12.52 2.04 8.00
CA SER A 250 -11.57 1.78 9.07
C SER A 250 -10.14 2.00 8.60
N GLY A 251 -9.25 2.34 9.54
CA GLY A 251 -7.81 2.45 9.29
C GLY A 251 -7.04 1.41 10.08
N HIS A 252 -6.45 0.43 9.41
CA HIS A 252 -5.68 -0.65 10.04
C HIS A 252 -4.18 -0.45 9.82
N CYS A 253 -3.39 -0.64 10.87
CA CYS A 253 -1.94 -0.60 10.82
C CYS A 253 -1.37 -2.02 10.88
N TYR A 254 -0.43 -2.31 10.01
CA TYR A 254 0.32 -3.56 9.95
C TYR A 254 1.81 -3.31 10.17
N GLY A 255 2.50 -4.28 10.74
CA GLY A 255 3.95 -4.27 10.97
C GLY A 255 4.59 -5.59 10.53
N TYR A 256 5.91 -5.58 10.34
CA TYR A 256 6.66 -6.72 9.81
C TYR A 256 6.16 -7.26 8.46
N VAL A 257 5.44 -6.44 7.68
CA VAL A 257 4.99 -6.82 6.35
C VAL A 257 6.20 -6.99 5.43
N THR A 258 6.25 -8.12 4.74
CA THR A 258 7.24 -8.41 3.71
C THR A 258 6.58 -8.46 2.32
N PRO A 259 7.35 -8.45 1.21
CA PRO A 259 6.79 -8.63 -0.12
C PRO A 259 5.94 -9.90 -0.28
N LYS A 260 6.20 -10.95 0.49
CA LYS A 260 5.42 -12.20 0.46
C LYS A 260 4.02 -12.06 1.04
N ASP A 261 3.81 -11.07 1.91
CA ASP A 261 2.54 -10.82 2.58
C ASP A 261 1.62 -9.89 1.77
N VAL A 262 2.15 -9.24 0.72
CA VAL A 262 1.38 -8.32 -0.13
C VAL A 262 0.15 -8.98 -0.76
N PRO A 263 0.25 -10.17 -1.39
CA PRO A 263 -0.92 -10.89 -1.89
C PRO A 263 -1.99 -11.10 -0.81
N LEU A 264 -1.56 -11.46 0.41
CA LEU A 264 -2.47 -11.69 1.54
C LEU A 264 -3.23 -10.42 1.93
N LEU A 265 -2.54 -9.27 2.02
CA LEU A 265 -3.20 -7.99 2.33
C LEU A 265 -4.19 -7.54 1.24
N LEU A 266 -3.87 -7.79 -0.03
CA LEU A 266 -4.77 -7.47 -1.14
C LEU A 266 -5.98 -8.43 -1.18
N ASP A 267 -5.75 -9.73 -1.08
CA ASP A 267 -6.78 -10.74 -1.32
C ASP A 267 -7.70 -10.92 -0.10
N GLU A 268 -7.16 -10.87 1.12
CA GLU A 268 -7.94 -11.07 2.33
C GLU A 268 -8.42 -9.76 2.95
N HIS A 269 -7.53 -8.80 3.24
CA HIS A 269 -7.97 -7.56 3.89
C HIS A 269 -8.79 -6.69 2.93
N ILE A 270 -8.26 -6.37 1.75
CA ILE A 270 -9.00 -5.55 0.79
C ILE A 270 -10.11 -6.38 0.12
N GLY A 271 -9.81 -7.58 -0.39
CA GLY A 271 -10.77 -8.38 -1.15
C GLY A 271 -11.87 -9.03 -0.31
N GLN A 272 -11.57 -9.52 0.90
CA GLN A 272 -12.51 -10.27 1.73
C GLN A 272 -12.87 -9.58 3.05
N ARG A 273 -12.32 -8.38 3.32
CA ARG A 273 -12.52 -7.64 4.58
C ARG A 273 -12.04 -8.42 5.81
N LYS A 274 -11.04 -9.30 5.65
CA LYS A 274 -10.47 -10.11 6.72
C LYS A 274 -9.15 -9.51 7.21
N ILE A 275 -9.10 -9.21 8.51
CA ILE A 275 -7.91 -8.62 9.12
C ILE A 275 -6.83 -9.68 9.33
N ILE A 276 -5.59 -9.35 8.93
CA ILE A 276 -4.44 -10.24 9.08
C ILE A 276 -3.81 -10.04 10.45
N TYR A 277 -4.43 -10.63 11.49
CA TYR A 277 -4.06 -10.38 12.89
C TYR A 277 -2.61 -10.72 13.24
N LYS A 278 -1.99 -11.67 12.53
CA LYS A 278 -0.57 -12.01 12.69
C LYS A 278 0.38 -10.84 12.39
N LEU A 279 -0.04 -9.90 11.53
CA LEU A 279 0.72 -8.71 11.16
C LEU A 279 0.09 -7.43 11.74
N TRP A 280 -1.05 -7.54 12.43
CA TRP A 280 -1.86 -6.40 12.83
C TRP A 280 -1.30 -5.73 14.07
N ARG A 281 -1.11 -4.41 13.98
CA ARG A 281 -0.61 -3.57 15.07
C ARG A 281 -1.73 -2.90 15.85
N GLY A 282 -2.81 -2.53 15.17
CA GLY A 282 -3.86 -1.71 15.73
C GLY A 282 -4.77 -1.10 14.68
N GLN A 283 -5.81 -0.42 15.15
CA GLN A 283 -6.81 0.25 14.32
C GLN A 283 -7.02 1.68 14.82
N MET A 284 -7.18 2.61 13.89
CA MET A 284 -7.56 4.00 14.16
C MET A 284 -8.89 4.05 14.93
N GLY A 285 -8.99 4.95 15.90
CA GLY A 285 -10.14 5.11 16.78
C GLY A 285 -10.08 4.25 18.05
N LEU A 286 -9.26 3.20 18.09
CA LEU A 286 -9.15 2.33 19.27
C LEU A 286 -8.02 2.77 20.21
N SER A 287 -8.25 2.66 21.52
CA SER A 287 -7.22 2.76 22.55
C SER A 287 -6.25 1.57 22.50
N GLU A 288 -5.14 1.65 23.23
CA GLU A 288 -4.19 0.53 23.32
C GLU A 288 -4.86 -0.71 23.94
N GLU A 289 -5.67 -0.52 24.96
CA GLU A 289 -6.41 -1.57 25.66
C GLU A 289 -7.45 -2.22 24.74
N GLU A 290 -8.24 -1.41 24.02
CA GLU A 290 -9.24 -1.90 23.07
C GLU A 290 -8.58 -2.69 21.93
N GLN A 291 -7.44 -2.22 21.41
CA GLN A 291 -6.68 -2.95 20.40
C GLN A 291 -6.24 -4.32 20.91
N LYS A 292 -5.74 -4.40 22.14
CA LYS A 292 -5.35 -5.68 22.76
C LYS A 292 -6.56 -6.58 22.97
N MET A 293 -7.70 -6.05 23.42
CA MET A 293 -8.94 -6.83 23.58
C MET A 293 -9.43 -7.43 22.27
N VAL A 294 -9.44 -6.66 21.18
CA VAL A 294 -9.79 -7.15 19.84
C VAL A 294 -8.89 -8.32 19.43
N TYR A 295 -7.59 -8.18 19.65
CA TYR A 295 -6.63 -9.24 19.33
C TYR A 295 -6.81 -10.49 20.20
N GLN A 296 -7.05 -10.35 21.51
CA GLN A 296 -7.30 -11.49 22.40
C GLN A 296 -8.55 -12.26 22.00
N LYS A 297 -9.65 -11.55 21.70
CA LYS A 297 -10.88 -12.17 21.19
C LYS A 297 -10.64 -12.97 19.90
N TRP A 298 -9.78 -12.47 19.02
CA TRP A 298 -9.41 -13.21 17.81
C TRP A 298 -8.61 -14.49 18.13
N LEU A 299 -7.71 -14.46 19.11
CA LEU A 299 -6.97 -15.65 19.54
C LEU A 299 -7.90 -16.73 20.10
N GLU A 300 -8.82 -16.36 20.99
CA GLU A 300 -9.81 -17.28 21.59
C GLU A 300 -10.69 -17.95 20.52
N ASN A 301 -11.17 -17.17 19.55
CA ASN A 301 -11.95 -17.68 18.43
C ASN A 301 -11.14 -18.57 17.47
N SER A 302 -9.83 -18.35 17.37
CA SER A 302 -8.97 -19.16 16.51
C SER A 302 -8.63 -20.51 17.17
N GLN A 303 -8.39 -20.51 18.48
CA GLN A 303 -8.10 -21.72 19.25
C GLN A 303 -9.31 -22.65 19.34
N SER A 304 -10.50 -22.11 19.59
CA SER A 304 -11.74 -22.89 19.58
C SER A 304 -12.01 -23.58 18.22
N HIS A 305 -11.61 -22.95 17.11
CA HIS A 305 -11.75 -23.54 15.78
C HIS A 305 -10.74 -24.68 15.51
N GLU A 306 -9.54 -24.60 16.09
CA GLU A 306 -8.50 -25.63 16.01
C GLU A 306 -8.87 -26.84 16.89
N GLU A 307 -9.37 -26.60 18.11
CA GLU A 307 -9.89 -27.65 19.01
C GLU A 307 -11.12 -28.38 18.43
N LEU A 308 -12.01 -27.68 17.71
CA LEU A 308 -13.14 -28.31 17.01
C LEU A 308 -12.72 -29.19 15.83
N LEU A 309 -11.59 -28.88 15.18
CA LEU A 309 -11.02 -29.70 14.10
C LEU A 309 -10.25 -30.92 14.66
N GLU A 310 -9.61 -30.78 15.82
CA GLU A 310 -8.99 -31.90 16.55
C GLU A 310 -10.03 -32.83 17.20
N GLY A 311 -11.25 -32.35 17.44
CA GLY A 311 -12.39 -33.12 17.95
C GLY A 311 -13.15 -33.97 16.92
N CYS A 312 -12.72 -34.01 15.65
CA CYS A 312 -13.39 -34.80 14.63
C CYS A 312 -12.87 -36.26 14.61
N PRO A 313 -13.68 -37.28 14.99
CA PRO A 313 -13.21 -38.66 15.03
C PRO A 313 -13.24 -39.27 13.63
N CYS A 314 -12.29 -38.89 12.77
CA CYS A 314 -11.96 -39.66 11.57
C CYS A 314 -10.56 -40.29 11.73
N SER A 315 -10.40 -41.07 12.79
CA SER A 315 -9.20 -41.87 13.02
C SER A 315 -9.55 -43.12 13.82
N GLN A 316 -10.59 -43.84 13.37
CA GLN A 316 -10.76 -45.26 13.67
C GLN A 316 -11.26 -46.00 12.43
N VAL A 317 -10.39 -46.16 11.43
CA VAL A 317 -10.57 -47.27 10.48
C VAL A 317 -10.00 -48.51 11.16
N LYS A 318 -10.86 -49.23 11.90
CA LYS A 318 -10.59 -50.65 12.18
C LYS A 318 -10.62 -51.37 10.83
N GLU A 319 -9.57 -52.13 10.56
CA GLU A 319 -9.48 -53.06 9.45
C GLU A 319 -10.77 -53.87 9.31
N MET A 320 -11.42 -53.75 8.16
CA MET A 320 -12.34 -54.78 7.68
C MET A 320 -12.05 -54.98 6.19
N ASN A 321 -11.54 -56.16 5.87
CA ASN A 321 -11.17 -56.58 4.53
C ASN A 321 -12.37 -56.55 3.57
N GLY A 322 -12.22 -55.86 2.44
CA GLY A 322 -13.14 -55.91 1.29
C GLY A 322 -12.64 -55.02 0.15
N PRO A 323 -12.58 -55.48 -1.12
CA PRO A 323 -11.88 -54.76 -2.16
C PRO A 323 -12.81 -53.77 -2.87
N THR A 324 -12.53 -52.47 -2.75
CA THR A 324 -12.97 -51.49 -3.73
C THR A 324 -11.86 -50.48 -4.01
N THR A 325 -11.51 -50.44 -5.30
CA THR A 325 -10.50 -49.67 -6.01
C THR A 325 -10.48 -48.17 -5.70
N GLY A 326 -9.29 -47.62 -5.41
CA GLY A 326 -9.01 -46.19 -5.39
C GLY A 326 -7.51 -45.91 -5.45
N CYS A 327 -7.04 -45.33 -6.56
CA CYS A 327 -5.64 -45.05 -6.85
C CYS A 327 -5.05 -43.89 -6.03
N CYS A 328 -4.13 -44.20 -5.11
CA CYS A 328 -3.00 -43.34 -4.76
C CYS A 328 -1.76 -44.22 -4.60
N LYS A 329 -0.77 -44.06 -5.48
CA LYS A 329 0.58 -44.59 -5.27
C LYS A 329 1.46 -43.44 -4.81
N ASP A 330 1.74 -43.42 -3.52
CA ASP A 330 2.88 -42.71 -2.96
C ASP A 330 4.18 -43.43 -3.35
N LYS A 331 5.23 -42.66 -3.59
CA LYS A 331 6.60 -43.09 -3.30
C LYS A 331 7.21 -42.12 -2.31
N SER A 332 7.72 -42.72 -1.24
CA SER A 332 8.26 -42.14 -0.02
C SER A 332 9.68 -41.61 -0.17
N GLY A 333 10.03 -40.65 0.70
CA GLY A 333 11.38 -40.48 1.26
C GLY A 333 12.12 -39.21 0.84
N ASP A 334 12.11 -38.13 1.63
CA ASP A 334 13.09 -37.88 2.70
C ASP A 334 12.73 -36.57 3.44
N GLY A 335 13.14 -36.48 4.70
CA GLY A 335 12.74 -35.46 5.67
C GLY A 335 13.26 -34.05 5.38
N SER A 336 12.34 -33.11 5.29
CA SER A 336 12.54 -31.71 5.68
C SER A 336 11.16 -31.09 5.88
N LYS A 337 10.88 -30.53 7.06
CA LYS A 337 9.66 -29.74 7.31
C LYS A 337 9.78 -28.41 6.55
N SER A 338 9.57 -28.45 5.25
CA SER A 338 9.23 -27.28 4.45
C SER A 338 7.72 -27.17 4.40
N SER A 339 7.15 -26.09 4.94
CA SER A 339 5.75 -25.74 4.70
C SER A 339 5.59 -25.43 3.21
N CYS A 340 5.09 -26.42 2.48
CA CYS A 340 4.76 -26.26 1.08
C CYS A 340 3.45 -25.47 1.00
N TRP A 341 3.52 -24.14 0.94
CA TRP A 341 2.43 -23.34 0.41
C TRP A 341 2.43 -23.53 -1.10
N GLY A 342 1.84 -24.66 -1.50
CA GLY A 342 1.54 -25.01 -2.87
C GLY A 342 0.64 -23.96 -3.48
N ARG A 343 1.15 -23.36 -4.55
CA ARG A 343 0.50 -22.42 -5.45
C ARG A 343 -0.81 -23.02 -5.98
N CYS A 344 -1.94 -22.62 -5.39
CA CYS A 344 -3.24 -22.98 -5.91
C CYS A 344 -3.65 -21.95 -6.97
N THR A 345 -3.30 -22.21 -8.23
CA THR A 345 -3.69 -21.40 -9.40
C THR A 345 -5.16 -21.57 -9.81
N SER A 346 -6.07 -21.83 -8.88
CA SER A 346 -7.51 -21.98 -9.19
C SER A 346 -8.45 -21.06 -8.42
N CYS A 347 -7.96 -20.05 -7.69
CA CYS A 347 -8.83 -19.06 -7.02
C CYS A 347 -9.09 -17.78 -7.84
N PHE A 348 -8.64 -17.71 -9.10
CA PHE A 348 -9.02 -16.64 -10.02
C PHE A 348 -10.23 -17.03 -10.87
N SER A 349 -11.38 -17.18 -10.22
CA SER A 349 -12.68 -17.21 -10.92
C SER A 349 -13.84 -16.84 -10.00
N SER A 350 -13.72 -15.78 -9.20
CA SER A 350 -14.90 -15.12 -8.63
C SER A 350 -14.60 -13.68 -8.23
N TRP A 351 -14.24 -12.84 -9.21
CA TRP A 351 -14.46 -11.40 -9.12
C TRP A 351 -15.44 -11.01 -10.23
N LYS A 352 -16.59 -10.48 -9.81
CA LYS A 352 -17.76 -10.01 -10.60
C LYS A 352 -18.51 -11.09 -11.41
N LYS A 353 -19.64 -11.57 -10.84
CA LYS A 353 -20.93 -11.79 -11.56
C LYS A 353 -22.11 -12.32 -10.71
N SER A 354 -21.94 -12.77 -9.45
CA SER A 354 -23.09 -13.27 -8.66
C SER A 354 -24.00 -12.17 -8.12
N ASP A 355 -23.43 -11.06 -7.66
CA ASP A 355 -24.19 -10.12 -6.84
C ASP A 355 -25.06 -9.16 -7.67
N THR A 356 -24.67 -8.88 -8.91
CA THR A 356 -25.48 -8.08 -9.84
C THR A 356 -26.70 -8.83 -10.37
N LEU A 357 -26.59 -10.15 -10.60
CA LEU A 357 -27.73 -10.96 -11.07
C LEU A 357 -28.74 -11.23 -9.95
N ALA A 358 -28.27 -11.47 -8.72
CA ALA A 358 -29.14 -11.63 -7.57
C ALA A 358 -29.90 -10.33 -7.25
N ALA A 359 -29.22 -9.18 -7.29
CA ALA A 359 -29.86 -7.88 -7.08
C ALA A 359 -30.89 -7.55 -8.16
N LEU A 360 -30.59 -7.82 -9.44
CA LEU A 360 -31.54 -7.63 -10.55
C LEU A 360 -32.76 -8.55 -10.45
N ALA A 361 -32.59 -9.80 -10.01
CA ALA A 361 -33.70 -10.73 -9.80
C ALA A 361 -34.65 -10.28 -8.69
N VAL A 362 -34.12 -9.73 -7.59
CA VAL A 362 -34.94 -9.19 -6.49
C VAL A 362 -35.72 -7.96 -6.93
N VAL A 363 -35.11 -7.03 -7.66
CA VAL A 363 -35.80 -5.84 -8.18
C VAL A 363 -36.91 -6.21 -9.17
N ALA A 364 -36.67 -7.19 -10.05
CA ALA A 364 -37.68 -7.68 -10.98
C ALA A 364 -38.85 -8.36 -10.26
N ALA A 365 -38.59 -9.15 -9.21
CA ALA A 365 -39.63 -9.79 -8.41
C ALA A 365 -40.49 -8.76 -7.64
N VAL A 366 -39.87 -7.75 -7.04
CA VAL A 366 -40.61 -6.66 -6.35
C VAL A 366 -41.47 -5.86 -7.34
N GLY A 367 -40.93 -5.57 -8.53
CA GLY A 367 -41.70 -4.93 -9.60
C GLY A 367 -42.92 -5.76 -10.04
N ALA A 368 -42.76 -7.08 -10.22
CA ALA A 368 -43.85 -7.97 -10.60
C ALA A 368 -44.94 -8.04 -9.53
N VAL A 369 -44.57 -8.12 -8.24
CA VAL A 369 -45.52 -8.11 -7.12
C VAL A 369 -46.28 -6.78 -7.03
N ALA A 370 -45.60 -5.65 -7.22
CA ALA A 370 -46.25 -4.33 -7.22
C ALA A 370 -47.24 -4.15 -8.37
N VAL A 371 -46.92 -4.68 -9.56
CA VAL A 371 -47.84 -4.66 -10.71
C VAL A 371 -49.04 -5.58 -10.46
N ALA A 372 -48.81 -6.80 -9.97
CA ALA A 372 -49.89 -7.73 -9.63
C ALA A 372 -50.83 -7.16 -8.56
N PHE A 373 -50.28 -6.52 -7.51
CA PHE A 373 -51.07 -5.89 -6.46
C PHE A 373 -51.94 -4.73 -7.00
N ASN A 374 -51.40 -3.90 -7.90
CA ASN A 374 -52.17 -2.82 -8.52
C ASN A 374 -53.27 -3.33 -9.47
N LEU A 375 -53.03 -4.42 -10.19
CA LEU A 375 -54.04 -5.04 -11.05
C LEU A 375 -55.17 -5.65 -10.21
N SER A 376 -54.85 -6.39 -9.14
CA SER A 376 -55.84 -6.95 -8.22
C SER A 376 -56.70 -5.89 -7.54
N ARG A 377 -56.10 -4.74 -7.19
CA ARG A 377 -56.82 -3.60 -6.60
C ARG A 377 -57.72 -2.87 -7.60
N ARG A 378 -57.34 -2.83 -8.89
CA ARG A 378 -58.20 -2.29 -9.95
C ARG A 378 -59.38 -3.21 -10.26
N SER A 379 -59.19 -4.53 -10.23
CA SER A 379 -60.30 -5.47 -10.41
C SER A 379 -61.31 -5.43 -9.27
N SER A 380 -60.89 -5.13 -8.03
CA SER A 380 -61.82 -5.02 -6.89
C SER A 380 -62.59 -3.70 -6.81
N GLN A 381 -62.23 -2.70 -7.63
CA GLN A 381 -62.96 -1.44 -7.75
C GLN A 381 -63.90 -1.39 -8.98
N GLY A 382 -63.85 -2.39 -9.86
CA GLY A 382 -64.71 -2.49 -11.05
C GLY A 382 -65.97 -3.35 -10.87
N SER A 383 -66.20 -3.91 -9.69
CA SER A 383 -67.38 -4.70 -9.33
C SER A 383 -68.15 -4.01 -8.20
N SER A 384 -68.83 -2.92 -8.52
CA SER A 384 -69.92 -2.34 -7.75
C SER A 384 -70.94 -1.75 -8.72
#